data_AF-A0A495DLG3-F1
#
_entry.id   AF-A0A495DLG3-F1
#
_cell.length_a   1.000
_cell.length_b   1.000
_cell.length_c   1.000
_cell.angle_alpha   90.00
_cell.angle_beta   90.00
_cell.angle_gamma   90.00
#
_symmetry.space_group_name_H-M   'P 1'
#
loop_
_entity.id
_entity.type
_entity.pdbx_description
1 polymer ?
#
loop_
_entity_poly.entity_id
_entity_poly.type
_entity_poly.pdbx_seq_one_letter_code
_entity_poly.pdbx_strand_id
1 'polypeptide(L)'
;MSTQSSPSLPSWFGRALVEGFLIVFAVVLGFLVNEWREDVADRRAAEAAMGRVVAEIEANIAALEAVAGYHEEVVERIGARLAELEASPEGAEGVLFDEFPRVLPRGVNAPGLSRFAWEHAQQHGRLNVLPYARVSEVARIYEMQANGVESTWRQIVELLFAGPEIMRPQDLGPSLRFTQIGFTELASQERFLIGQYERLLERLDESPDA
;
A
#
# COMPACT_ATOMS: atom_id res chain seq x y z
N MET A 1 32.10 54.34 -62.59
CA MET A 1 31.18 53.19 -62.65
C MET A 1 31.96 51.98 -62.19
N SER A 2 31.65 51.43 -61.02
CA SER A 2 32.26 50.21 -60.50
C SER A 2 31.12 49.26 -60.14
N THR A 3 30.88 48.27 -60.99
CA THR A 3 29.94 47.19 -60.73
C THR A 3 30.62 46.16 -59.84
N GLN A 4 30.15 46.03 -58.60
CA GLN A 4 30.54 44.95 -57.70
C GLN A 4 29.97 43.63 -58.22
N SER A 5 30.83 42.68 -58.57
CA SER A 5 30.44 41.31 -58.87
C SER A 5 30.17 40.57 -57.56
N SER A 6 28.91 40.18 -57.33
CA SER A 6 28.57 39.30 -56.21
C SER A 6 29.17 37.90 -56.45
N PRO A 7 29.83 37.28 -55.46
CA PRO A 7 30.39 35.94 -55.63
C PRO A 7 29.26 34.91 -55.74
N SER A 8 29.19 34.20 -56.86
CA SER A 8 28.32 33.03 -57.03
C SER A 8 28.89 31.84 -56.27
N LEU A 9 28.16 31.33 -55.28
CA LEU A 9 28.56 30.13 -54.56
C LEU A 9 28.71 28.94 -55.53
N PRO A 10 29.77 28.12 -55.41
CA PRO A 10 29.98 26.99 -56.30
C PRO A 10 28.98 25.85 -56.02
N SER A 11 28.50 25.19 -57.08
CA SER A 11 27.41 24.19 -57.02
C SER A 11 27.69 22.99 -56.10
N TRP A 12 28.95 22.66 -55.85
CA TRP A 12 29.34 21.59 -54.91
C TRP A 12 28.99 21.93 -53.45
N PHE A 13 28.91 23.22 -53.11
CA PHE A 13 28.59 23.67 -51.75
C PHE A 13 27.14 23.39 -51.38
N GLY A 14 26.21 23.65 -52.31
CA GLY A 14 24.79 23.31 -52.12
C GLY A 14 24.56 21.81 -51.93
N ARG A 15 25.28 20.98 -52.70
CA ARG A 15 25.25 19.52 -52.56
C ARG A 15 25.78 19.08 -51.20
N ALA A 16 26.94 19.59 -50.78
CA ALA A 16 27.53 19.26 -49.49
C ALA A 16 26.64 19.67 -48.30
N LEU A 17 25.94 20.81 -48.39
CA LEU A 17 24.98 21.24 -47.37
C LEU A 17 23.77 20.30 -47.26
N VAL A 18 23.20 19.87 -48.39
CA VAL A 18 22.08 18.93 -48.40
C VAL A 18 22.51 17.56 -47.87
N GLU A 19 23.67 17.06 -48.33
CA GLU A 19 24.21 15.78 -47.85
C GLU A 19 24.51 15.83 -46.34
N GLY A 20 25.14 16.90 -45.86
CA GLY A 20 25.39 17.10 -44.42
C GLY A 20 24.11 17.20 -43.61
N PHE A 21 23.12 17.96 -44.08
CA PHE A 21 21.81 18.07 -43.43
C PHE A 21 21.10 16.72 -43.34
N LEU A 22 21.10 15.93 -44.44
CA LEU A 22 20.48 14.61 -44.46
C LEU A 22 21.14 13.63 -43.49
N ILE A 23 22.46 13.68 -43.34
CA ILE A 23 23.18 12.85 -42.36
C ILE A 23 22.76 13.25 -40.94
N VAL A 24 22.79 14.55 -40.61
CA VAL A 24 22.37 15.03 -39.29
C VAL A 24 20.91 14.66 -39.01
N PHE A 25 20.03 14.86 -40.00
CA PHE A 25 18.61 14.52 -39.90
C PHE A 25 18.41 13.02 -39.64
N ALA A 26 19.10 12.14 -40.36
CA ALA A 26 18.99 10.69 -40.17
C ALA A 26 19.45 10.26 -38.76
N VAL A 27 20.55 10.86 -38.26
CA VAL A 27 21.04 10.60 -36.90
C VAL A 27 20.04 11.07 -35.85
N VAL A 28 19.52 12.30 -35.96
CA VAL A 28 18.51 12.84 -35.04
C VAL A 28 17.23 12.00 -35.06
N LEU A 29 16.78 11.59 -36.25
CA LEU A 29 15.61 10.72 -36.39
C LEU A 29 15.83 9.35 -35.72
N GLY A 30 17.04 8.79 -35.85
CA GLY A 30 17.42 7.55 -35.18
C GLY A 30 17.32 7.66 -33.65
N PHE A 31 17.84 8.76 -33.07
CA PHE A 31 17.69 9.02 -31.64
C PHE A 31 16.23 9.20 -31.22
N LEU A 32 15.44 9.96 -31.99
CA LEU A 32 14.04 10.19 -31.69
C LEU A 32 13.21 8.90 -31.68
N VAL A 33 13.45 8.01 -32.64
CA VAL A 33 12.78 6.69 -32.70
C VAL A 33 13.21 5.81 -31.52
N ASN A 34 14.47 5.86 -31.12
CA ASN A 34 14.95 5.09 -29.96
C ASN A 34 14.31 5.58 -28.67
N GLU A 35 14.28 6.89 -28.44
CA GLU A 35 13.66 7.50 -27.26
C GLU A 35 12.17 7.15 -27.18
N TRP A 36 11.45 7.27 -28.30
CA TRP A 36 10.04 6.91 -28.34
C TRP A 36 9.80 5.43 -28.01
N ARG A 37 10.67 4.53 -28.49
CA ARG A 37 10.58 3.10 -28.18
C ARG A 37 10.83 2.84 -26.69
N GLU A 38 11.79 3.53 -26.10
CA GLU A 38 12.12 3.43 -24.67
C GLU A 38 10.97 3.95 -23.80
N ASP A 39 10.40 5.12 -24.11
CA ASP A 39 9.22 5.67 -23.43
C ASP A 39 8.03 4.69 -23.44
N VAL A 40 7.77 4.06 -24.58
CA VAL A 40 6.69 3.06 -24.70
C VAL A 40 6.99 1.81 -23.87
N ALA A 41 8.24 1.34 -23.87
CA ALA A 41 8.63 0.18 -23.06
C ALA A 41 8.52 0.48 -21.56
N ASP A 42 8.91 1.68 -21.15
CA ASP A 42 8.85 2.14 -19.77
C ASP A 42 7.43 2.25 -19.26
N ARG A 43 6.54 2.87 -20.04
CA ARG A 43 5.11 2.95 -19.72
C ARG A 43 4.49 1.57 -19.55
N ARG A 44 4.81 0.62 -20.44
CA ARG A 44 4.32 -0.76 -20.33
C ARG A 44 4.83 -1.46 -19.07
N ALA A 45 6.10 -1.26 -18.72
CA ALA A 45 6.67 -1.82 -17.50
C ALA A 45 5.99 -1.25 -16.25
N ALA A 46 5.70 0.06 -16.25
CA ALA A 46 5.02 0.74 -15.16
C ALA A 46 3.56 0.29 -14.99
N GLU A 47 2.79 0.19 -16.08
CA GLU A 47 1.43 -0.35 -16.02
C GLU A 47 1.42 -1.81 -15.57
N ALA A 48 2.36 -2.64 -16.04
CA ALA A 48 2.47 -4.02 -15.59
C ALA A 48 2.84 -4.12 -14.10
N ALA A 49 3.66 -3.21 -13.58
CA ALA A 49 3.94 -3.11 -12.15
C ALA A 49 2.71 -2.69 -11.35
N MET A 50 1.96 -1.70 -11.85
CA MET A 50 0.72 -1.25 -11.21
C MET A 50 -0.36 -2.34 -11.19
N GLY A 51 -0.47 -3.13 -12.26
CA GLY A 51 -1.39 -4.29 -12.27
C GLY A 51 -1.06 -5.34 -11.20
N ARG A 52 0.23 -5.54 -10.88
CA ARG A 52 0.62 -6.42 -9.76
C ARG A 52 0.28 -5.81 -8.39
N VAL A 53 0.39 -4.49 -8.26
CA VAL A 53 0.00 -3.77 -7.04
C VAL A 53 -1.52 -3.88 -6.83
N VAL A 54 -2.31 -3.72 -7.89
CA VAL A 54 -3.76 -3.93 -7.85
C VAL A 54 -4.10 -5.34 -7.37
N ALA A 55 -3.49 -6.38 -7.95
CA ALA A 55 -3.72 -7.75 -7.51
C ALA A 55 -3.31 -8.01 -6.04
N GLU A 56 -2.25 -7.34 -5.56
CA GLU A 56 -1.85 -7.41 -4.14
C GLU A 56 -2.88 -6.72 -3.24
N ILE A 57 -3.43 -5.57 -3.65
CA ILE A 57 -4.48 -4.88 -2.93
C ILE A 57 -5.73 -5.76 -2.80
N GLU A 58 -6.16 -6.41 -3.88
CA GLU A 58 -7.30 -7.34 -3.85
C GLU A 58 -7.06 -8.51 -2.89
N ALA A 59 -5.85 -9.09 -2.92
CA ALA A 59 -5.47 -10.16 -1.99
C ALA A 59 -5.45 -9.67 -0.53
N ASN A 60 -4.99 -8.44 -0.29
CA ASN A 60 -4.98 -7.82 1.03
C ASN A 60 -6.41 -7.54 1.54
N ILE A 61 -7.34 -7.11 0.68
CA ILE A 61 -8.76 -6.98 1.04
C ILE A 61 -9.29 -8.32 1.54
N ALA A 62 -9.12 -9.39 0.75
CA ALA A 62 -9.59 -10.72 1.12
C ALA A 62 -8.99 -11.22 2.45
N ALA A 63 -7.72 -10.90 2.70
CA ALA A 63 -7.05 -11.23 3.95
C ALA A 63 -7.63 -10.45 5.16
N LEU A 64 -7.96 -9.17 4.98
CA LEU A 64 -8.64 -8.36 6.00
C LEU A 64 -10.05 -8.86 6.28
N GLU A 65 -10.84 -9.14 5.23
CA GLU A 65 -12.21 -9.65 5.38
C GLU A 65 -12.26 -10.97 6.14
N ALA A 66 -11.27 -11.84 5.95
CA ALA A 66 -11.17 -13.13 6.63
C ALA A 66 -10.94 -13.01 8.16
N VAL A 67 -10.43 -11.87 8.64
CA VAL A 67 -10.11 -11.65 10.07
C VAL A 67 -10.96 -10.56 10.73
N ALA A 68 -11.49 -9.58 9.99
CA ALA A 68 -12.24 -8.48 10.59
C ALA A 68 -13.45 -8.96 11.40
N GLY A 69 -14.22 -9.90 10.86
CA GLY A 69 -15.35 -10.50 11.57
C GLY A 69 -14.92 -11.26 12.84
N TYR A 70 -13.72 -11.86 12.84
CA TYR A 70 -13.18 -12.49 14.04
C TYR A 70 -12.88 -11.47 15.13
N HIS A 71 -12.22 -10.36 14.78
CA HIS A 71 -11.88 -9.33 15.76
C HIS A 71 -13.13 -8.66 16.34
N GLU A 72 -14.17 -8.48 15.53
CA GLU A 72 -15.49 -8.04 16.00
C GLU A 72 -16.09 -9.03 17.02
N GLU A 73 -16.09 -10.33 16.72
CA GLU A 73 -16.55 -11.36 17.66
C GLU A 73 -15.73 -11.40 18.97
N VAL A 74 -14.42 -11.15 18.90
CA VAL A 74 -13.56 -11.07 20.08
C VAL A 74 -14.00 -9.91 20.99
N VAL A 75 -14.31 -8.74 20.42
CA VAL A 75 -14.82 -7.58 21.17
C VAL A 75 -16.10 -7.93 21.92
N GLU A 76 -17.01 -8.65 21.27
CA GLU A 76 -18.27 -9.10 21.87
C GLU A 76 -18.05 -10.10 23.00
N ARG A 77 -17.16 -11.09 22.81
CA ARG A 77 -16.82 -12.10 23.84
C ARG A 77 -16.21 -11.46 25.08
N ILE A 78 -15.29 -10.51 24.89
CA ILE A 78 -14.69 -9.78 26.00
C ILE A 78 -15.75 -8.94 26.72
N GLY A 79 -16.64 -8.27 25.96
CA GLY A 79 -17.75 -7.50 26.52
C GLY A 79 -18.70 -8.35 27.37
N ALA A 80 -19.07 -9.54 26.87
CA ALA A 80 -19.89 -10.49 27.62
C ALA A 80 -19.18 -10.96 28.90
N ARG A 81 -17.86 -11.25 28.83
CA ARG A 81 -17.09 -11.65 30.01
C ARG A 81 -17.00 -10.53 31.05
N LEU A 82 -16.81 -9.29 30.62
CA LEU A 82 -16.80 -8.12 31.52
C LEU A 82 -18.15 -7.96 32.23
N ALA A 83 -19.27 -8.13 31.53
CA ALA A 83 -20.60 -8.07 32.13
C ALA A 83 -20.83 -9.17 33.18
N GLU A 84 -20.30 -10.40 32.96
CA GLU A 84 -20.34 -11.48 33.95
C GLU A 84 -19.55 -11.12 35.22
N LEU A 85 -18.36 -10.53 35.06
CA LEU A 85 -17.50 -10.10 36.17
C LEU A 85 -18.15 -8.99 37.00
N GLU A 86 -18.84 -8.06 36.35
CA GLU A 86 -19.58 -6.98 37.02
C GLU A 86 -20.80 -7.53 37.78
N ALA A 87 -21.46 -8.58 37.28
CA ALA A 87 -22.61 -9.21 37.92
C ALA A 87 -22.25 -10.14 39.09
N SER A 88 -21.06 -10.76 39.06
CA SER A 88 -20.58 -11.68 40.10
C SER A 88 -19.07 -11.50 40.35
N PRO A 89 -18.68 -10.67 41.34
CA PRO A 89 -17.27 -10.40 41.64
C PRO A 89 -16.44 -11.62 42.02
N GLU A 90 -17.09 -12.68 42.53
CA GLU A 90 -16.45 -13.99 42.79
C GLU A 90 -15.91 -14.66 41.51
N GLY A 91 -16.42 -14.28 40.33
CA GLY A 91 -15.95 -14.77 39.04
C GLY A 91 -14.68 -14.10 38.52
N ALA A 92 -14.10 -13.15 39.27
CA ALA A 92 -12.87 -12.43 38.93
C ALA A 92 -11.58 -13.17 39.36
N GLU A 93 -11.69 -14.41 39.82
CA GLU A 93 -10.52 -15.26 40.06
C GLU A 93 -9.87 -15.70 38.74
N GLY A 94 -8.54 -15.58 38.66
CA GLY A 94 -7.75 -15.94 37.47
C GLY A 94 -7.04 -14.75 36.84
N VAL A 95 -6.23 -15.01 35.82
CA VAL A 95 -5.48 -13.98 35.09
C VAL A 95 -5.98 -13.85 33.65
N LEU A 96 -5.59 -12.79 32.96
CA LEU A 96 -6.02 -12.54 31.58
C LEU A 96 -5.79 -13.74 30.65
N PHE A 97 -4.67 -14.45 30.82
CA PHE A 97 -4.31 -15.61 30.01
C PHE A 97 -5.26 -16.81 30.19
N ASP A 98 -5.89 -16.95 31.35
CA ASP A 98 -6.86 -18.02 31.60
C ASP A 98 -8.14 -17.81 30.76
N GLU A 99 -8.44 -16.55 30.42
CA GLU A 99 -9.58 -16.19 29.58
C GLU A 99 -9.30 -16.35 28.09
N PHE A 100 -8.04 -16.39 27.64
CA PHE A 100 -7.70 -16.42 26.20
C PHE A 100 -8.38 -17.55 25.42
N PRO A 101 -8.46 -18.80 25.90
CA PRO A 101 -9.19 -19.85 25.18
C PRO A 101 -10.68 -19.52 24.98
N ARG A 102 -11.27 -18.70 25.86
CA ARG A 102 -12.67 -18.27 25.80
C ARG A 102 -12.86 -17.05 24.90
N VAL A 103 -12.05 -16.01 25.09
CA VAL A 103 -12.23 -14.72 24.41
C VAL A 103 -11.46 -14.62 23.09
N LEU A 104 -10.34 -15.34 22.95
CA LEU A 104 -9.38 -15.29 21.84
C LEU A 104 -8.99 -16.71 21.33
N PRO A 105 -9.94 -17.57 20.92
CA PRO A 105 -9.63 -18.98 20.64
C PRO A 105 -8.75 -19.19 19.40
N ARG A 106 -8.65 -18.20 18.51
CA ARG A 106 -7.70 -18.22 17.37
C ARG A 106 -6.46 -17.37 17.65
N GLY A 107 -6.22 -17.02 18.92
CA GLY A 107 -5.22 -16.04 19.31
C GLY A 107 -5.58 -14.65 18.80
N VAL A 108 -4.56 -13.80 18.62
CA VAL A 108 -4.79 -12.45 18.09
C VAL A 108 -5.14 -12.51 16.59
N ASN A 109 -4.62 -13.49 15.81
CA ASN A 109 -4.94 -13.74 14.40
C ASN A 109 -4.68 -12.60 13.39
N ALA A 110 -3.41 -12.34 13.04
CA ALA A 110 -3.04 -11.28 12.10
C ALA A 110 -3.52 -11.56 10.66
N PRO A 111 -3.96 -10.53 9.90
CA PRO A 111 -4.36 -10.68 8.51
C PRO A 111 -3.23 -11.11 7.56
N GLY A 112 -1.95 -10.88 7.90
CA GLY A 112 -0.83 -11.27 7.04
C GLY A 112 -0.72 -10.45 5.76
N LEU A 113 -0.92 -9.13 5.86
CA LEU A 113 -0.92 -8.22 4.71
C LEU A 113 0.44 -8.15 4.00
N SER A 114 0.42 -8.15 2.67
CA SER A 114 1.61 -7.99 1.84
C SER A 114 1.83 -6.52 1.45
N ARG A 115 3.09 -6.20 1.15
CA ARG A 115 3.55 -4.92 0.55
C ARG A 115 4.55 -5.15 -0.57
N PHE A 116 4.77 -6.41 -0.93
CA PHE A 116 5.87 -6.84 -1.79
C PHE A 116 5.73 -6.29 -3.20
N ALA A 117 4.54 -6.36 -3.80
CA ALA A 117 4.29 -5.84 -5.13
C ALA A 117 4.58 -4.34 -5.20
N TRP A 118 4.18 -3.60 -4.16
CA TRP A 118 4.46 -2.17 -4.04
C TRP A 118 5.95 -1.85 -3.86
N GLU A 119 6.64 -2.52 -2.95
CA GLU A 119 8.08 -2.35 -2.75
C GLU A 119 8.88 -2.69 -4.02
N HIS A 120 8.52 -3.78 -4.69
CA HIS A 120 9.13 -4.18 -5.95
C HIS A 120 8.82 -3.17 -7.08
N ALA A 121 7.61 -2.62 -7.12
CA ALA A 121 7.24 -1.59 -8.09
C ALA A 121 8.04 -0.29 -7.87
N GLN A 122 8.26 0.13 -6.63
CA GLN A 122 9.11 1.30 -6.32
C GLN A 122 10.56 1.10 -6.79
N GLN A 123 11.10 -0.12 -6.67
CA GLN A 123 12.49 -0.41 -7.02
C GLN A 123 12.70 -0.68 -8.51
N HIS A 124 11.76 -1.35 -9.17
CA HIS A 124 11.94 -1.90 -10.52
C HIS A 124 10.81 -1.55 -11.50
N GLY A 125 9.74 -0.91 -11.05
CA GLY A 125 8.53 -0.67 -11.83
C GLY A 125 8.57 0.55 -12.75
N ARG A 126 9.64 1.34 -12.78
CA ARG A 126 9.72 2.58 -13.59
C ARG A 126 8.52 3.53 -13.37
N LEU A 127 8.07 3.65 -12.13
CA LEU A 127 6.86 4.42 -11.76
C LEU A 127 6.97 5.93 -12.07
N ASN A 128 8.17 6.43 -12.36
CA ASN A 128 8.43 7.83 -12.70
C ASN A 128 7.75 8.29 -14.01
N VAL A 129 7.33 7.36 -14.87
CA VAL A 129 6.59 7.70 -16.10
C VAL A 129 5.07 7.80 -15.90
N LEU A 130 4.57 7.39 -14.72
CA LEU A 130 3.15 7.49 -14.37
C LEU A 130 2.83 8.86 -13.74
N PRO A 131 1.57 9.30 -13.78
CA PRO A 131 1.15 10.51 -13.07
C PRO A 131 1.45 10.42 -11.58
N TYR A 132 2.09 11.45 -11.03
CA TYR A 132 2.46 11.51 -9.61
C TYR A 132 1.27 11.23 -8.69
N ALA A 133 0.09 11.80 -9.00
CA ALA A 133 -1.12 11.59 -8.23
C ALA A 133 -1.42 10.09 -8.04
N ARG A 134 -1.38 9.31 -9.13
CA ARG A 134 -1.62 7.86 -9.10
C ARG A 134 -0.64 7.13 -8.19
N VAL A 135 0.66 7.42 -8.32
CA VAL A 135 1.71 6.80 -7.50
C VAL A 135 1.58 7.20 -6.02
N SER A 136 1.28 8.47 -5.75
CA SER A 136 1.15 9.01 -4.39
C SER A 136 -0.05 8.44 -3.63
N GLU A 137 -1.15 8.17 -4.34
CA GLU A 137 -2.34 7.57 -3.73
C GLU A 137 -2.11 6.13 -3.29
N VAL A 138 -1.41 5.35 -4.11
CA VAL A 138 -0.98 4.00 -3.76
C VAL A 138 -0.03 4.05 -2.56
N ALA A 139 0.97 4.93 -2.57
CA ALA A 139 1.91 5.09 -1.46
C ALA A 139 1.18 5.37 -0.14
N ARG A 140 0.24 6.32 -0.14
CA ARG A 140 -0.57 6.68 1.03
C ARG A 140 -1.33 5.50 1.63
N ILE A 141 -1.84 4.61 0.78
CA ILE A 141 -2.58 3.43 1.23
C ILE A 141 -1.67 2.43 1.94
N TYR A 142 -0.47 2.17 1.40
CA TYR A 142 0.49 1.30 2.09
C TYR A 142 1.03 1.94 3.38
N GLU A 143 1.12 3.27 3.46
CA GLU A 143 1.38 3.96 4.72
C GLU A 143 0.25 3.77 5.74
N MET A 144 -1.02 3.81 5.31
CA MET A 144 -2.17 3.52 6.16
C MET A 144 -2.17 2.07 6.67
N GLN A 145 -1.80 1.11 5.82
CA GLN A 145 -1.62 -0.28 6.24
C GLN A 145 -0.55 -0.40 7.33
N ALA A 146 0.64 0.17 7.09
CA ALA A 146 1.79 0.01 7.98
C ALA A 146 1.60 0.71 9.34
N ASN A 147 1.03 1.93 9.32
CA ASN A 147 0.87 2.78 10.50
C ASN A 147 -0.48 2.60 11.21
N GLY A 148 -1.47 1.99 10.55
CA GLY A 148 -2.75 1.59 11.13
C GLY A 148 -2.71 0.13 11.55
N VAL A 149 -3.35 -0.73 10.75
CA VAL A 149 -3.65 -2.13 11.10
C VAL A 149 -2.42 -2.88 11.61
N GLU A 150 -1.29 -2.83 10.89
CA GLU A 150 -0.09 -3.56 11.29
C GLU A 150 0.53 -3.03 12.59
N SER A 151 0.45 -1.71 12.81
CA SER A 151 0.96 -1.06 14.02
C SER A 151 0.12 -1.42 15.23
N THR A 152 -1.20 -1.27 15.13
CA THR A 152 -2.15 -1.60 16.20
C THR A 152 -2.08 -3.08 16.54
N TRP A 153 -1.99 -3.96 15.55
CA TRP A 153 -1.75 -5.39 15.75
C TRP A 153 -0.49 -5.65 16.60
N ARG A 154 0.67 -5.09 16.21
CA ARG A 154 1.94 -5.29 16.91
C ARG A 154 1.85 -4.80 18.35
N GLN A 155 1.22 -3.64 18.55
CA GLN A 155 1.00 -3.06 19.86
C GLN A 155 0.12 -3.94 20.74
N ILE A 156 -0.97 -4.53 20.22
CA ILE A 156 -1.81 -5.47 20.98
C ILE A 156 -0.98 -6.66 21.44
N VAL A 157 -0.22 -7.28 20.55
CA VAL A 157 0.65 -8.42 20.91
C VAL A 157 1.65 -8.01 21.98
N GLU A 158 2.37 -6.91 21.78
CA GLU A 158 3.35 -6.42 22.76
C GLU A 158 2.72 -6.22 24.15
N LEU A 159 1.53 -5.62 24.21
CA LEU A 159 0.82 -5.36 25.46
C LEU A 159 0.29 -6.62 26.13
N LEU A 160 -0.19 -7.60 25.36
CA LEU A 160 -0.61 -8.89 25.89
C LEU A 160 0.56 -9.71 26.48
N PHE A 161 1.81 -9.35 26.14
CA PHE A 161 3.01 -10.03 26.64
C PHE A 161 3.94 -9.10 27.44
N ALA A 162 3.49 -7.89 27.83
CA ALA A 162 4.35 -6.82 28.34
C ALA A 162 4.91 -7.00 29.76
N GLY A 163 4.49 -8.00 30.54
CA GLY A 163 5.07 -8.23 31.87
C GLY A 163 4.19 -9.01 32.85
N PRO A 164 4.66 -9.23 34.09
CA PRO A 164 3.92 -9.93 35.14
C PRO A 164 2.72 -9.14 35.70
N GLU A 165 2.57 -7.85 35.39
CA GLU A 165 1.47 -7.01 35.87
C GLU A 165 0.11 -7.46 35.32
N ILE A 166 0.04 -7.87 34.05
CA ILE A 166 -1.16 -8.46 33.42
C ILE A 166 -1.49 -9.87 33.92
N MET A 167 -0.62 -10.44 34.77
CA MET A 167 -0.79 -11.76 35.42
C MET A 167 -1.30 -11.64 36.85
N ARG A 168 -1.88 -10.48 37.23
CA ARG A 168 -2.44 -10.27 38.56
C ARG A 168 -3.96 -10.45 38.54
N PRO A 169 -4.54 -11.27 39.42
CA PRO A 169 -5.99 -11.49 39.42
C PRO A 169 -6.82 -10.23 39.62
N GLN A 170 -6.35 -9.30 40.45
CA GLN A 170 -7.04 -8.02 40.65
C GLN A 170 -7.13 -7.14 39.39
N ASP A 171 -6.31 -7.43 38.37
CA ASP A 171 -6.20 -6.65 37.15
C ASP A 171 -6.92 -7.32 35.97
N LEU A 172 -7.63 -8.44 36.18
CA LEU A 172 -8.33 -9.18 35.12
C LEU A 172 -9.35 -8.30 34.36
N GLY A 173 -10.26 -7.66 35.09
CA GLY A 173 -11.28 -6.77 34.50
C GLY A 173 -10.66 -5.59 33.72
N PRO A 174 -9.76 -4.80 34.33
CA PRO A 174 -9.02 -3.76 33.62
C PRO A 174 -8.27 -4.27 32.38
N SER A 175 -7.60 -5.42 32.49
CA SER A 175 -6.85 -6.02 31.38
C SER A 175 -7.77 -6.42 30.23
N LEU A 176 -8.89 -7.10 30.52
CA LEU A 176 -9.91 -7.43 29.54
C LEU A 176 -10.47 -6.19 28.85
N ARG A 177 -10.81 -5.13 29.61
CA ARG A 177 -11.31 -3.88 29.04
C ARG A 177 -10.29 -3.22 28.13
N PHE A 178 -9.02 -3.23 28.51
CA PHE A 178 -7.95 -2.70 27.68
C PHE A 178 -7.75 -3.52 26.39
N THR A 179 -7.78 -4.85 26.49
CA THR A 179 -7.76 -5.74 25.31
C THR A 179 -8.96 -5.48 24.41
N GLN A 180 -10.16 -5.29 24.97
CA GLN A 180 -11.38 -4.97 24.20
C GLN A 180 -11.21 -3.70 23.37
N ILE A 181 -10.65 -2.63 23.97
CA ILE A 181 -10.39 -1.37 23.27
C ILE A 181 -9.42 -1.60 22.11
N GLY A 182 -8.34 -2.37 22.34
CA GLY A 182 -7.38 -2.72 21.29
C GLY A 182 -8.03 -3.43 20.11
N PHE A 183 -8.84 -4.46 20.35
CA PHE A 183 -9.53 -5.18 19.27
C PHE A 183 -10.63 -4.35 18.59
N THR A 184 -11.28 -3.45 19.32
CA THR A 184 -12.27 -2.52 18.74
C THR A 184 -11.61 -1.57 17.76
N GLU A 185 -10.45 -1.00 18.14
CA GLU A 185 -9.65 -0.14 17.26
C GLU A 185 -9.14 -0.93 16.05
N LEU A 186 -8.60 -2.14 16.26
CA LEU A 186 -8.10 -3.00 15.19
C LEU A 186 -9.20 -3.29 14.16
N ALA A 187 -10.36 -3.80 14.60
CA ALA A 187 -11.48 -4.10 13.70
C ALA A 187 -11.95 -2.85 12.94
N SER A 188 -11.99 -1.69 13.60
CA SER A 188 -12.36 -0.43 12.97
C SER A 188 -11.36 0.00 11.90
N GLN A 189 -10.05 -0.14 12.16
CA GLN A 189 -9.00 0.16 11.19
C GLN A 189 -9.01 -0.81 10.01
N GLU A 190 -9.28 -2.10 10.24
CA GLU A 190 -9.40 -3.10 9.18
C GLU A 190 -10.55 -2.75 8.23
N ARG A 191 -11.73 -2.43 8.75
CA ARG A 191 -12.88 -1.97 7.95
C ARG A 191 -12.58 -0.67 7.20
N PHE A 192 -11.92 0.27 7.87
CA PHE A 192 -11.52 1.52 7.23
C PHE A 192 -10.54 1.27 6.08
N LEU A 193 -9.53 0.43 6.28
CA LEU A 193 -8.51 0.11 5.29
C LEU A 193 -9.12 -0.63 4.09
N ILE A 194 -10.03 -1.59 4.30
CA ILE A 194 -10.80 -2.23 3.22
C ILE A 194 -11.48 -1.16 2.37
N GLY A 195 -12.25 -0.25 2.98
CA GLY A 195 -12.94 0.80 2.22
C GLY A 195 -11.99 1.78 1.52
N GLN A 196 -10.79 2.01 2.05
CA GLN A 196 -9.78 2.82 1.37
C GLN A 196 -9.16 2.08 0.18
N TYR A 197 -8.97 0.76 0.28
CA TYR A 197 -8.52 -0.08 -0.82
C TYR A 197 -9.53 -0.11 -1.96
N GLU A 198 -10.80 -0.36 -1.66
CA GLU A 198 -11.88 -0.39 -2.67
C GLU A 198 -11.97 0.94 -3.43
N ARG A 199 -11.97 2.07 -2.71
CA ARG A 199 -11.94 3.41 -3.33
C ARG A 199 -10.69 3.70 -4.15
N LEU A 200 -9.56 3.08 -3.81
CA LEU A 200 -8.36 3.20 -4.63
C LEU A 200 -8.53 2.40 -5.92
N LEU A 201 -9.00 1.16 -5.84
CA LEU A 201 -9.24 0.31 -7.00
C LEU A 201 -10.23 0.95 -7.98
N GLU A 202 -11.36 1.46 -7.50
CA GLU A 202 -12.34 2.18 -8.32
C GLU A 202 -11.71 3.34 -9.10
N ARG A 203 -10.89 4.16 -8.43
CA ARG A 203 -10.24 5.33 -9.06
C ARG A 203 -9.13 4.92 -10.04
N LEU A 204 -8.44 3.80 -9.79
CA LEU A 204 -7.44 3.26 -10.70
C LEU A 204 -8.07 2.69 -11.98
N ASP A 205 -9.25 2.10 -11.88
CA ASP A 205 -10.02 1.60 -13.04
C ASP A 205 -10.62 2.75 -13.88
N GLU A 206 -11.04 3.85 -13.24
CA GLU A 206 -11.58 5.03 -13.92
C GLU A 206 -10.52 5.89 -14.64
N SER A 207 -9.23 5.70 -14.33
CA SER A 207 -8.12 6.51 -14.86
C SER A 207 -7.15 5.78 -15.82
N PRO A 208 -7.59 5.10 -16.90
CA PRO A 208 -6.64 4.45 -17.81
C PRO A 208 -5.77 5.43 -18.64
N ASP A 209 -6.25 6.66 -18.89
CA ASP A 209 -5.74 7.49 -20.01
C ASP A 209 -5.68 9.02 -19.72
N ALA A 210 -5.14 9.46 -18.58
CA ALA A 210 -4.80 10.88 -18.36
C ALA A 210 -3.29 11.15 -18.48
#